data_AF-A0A7H9C0U6-F1
#
_entry.id   AF-A0A7H9C0U6-F1
#
_cell.length_a   1.000
_cell.length_b   1.000
_cell.length_c   1.000
_cell.angle_alpha   90.00
_cell.angle_beta   90.00
_cell.angle_gamma   90.00
#
_symmetry.space_group_name_H-M   'P 1'
#
loop_
_entity.id
_entity.type
_entity.pdbx_description
1 polymer ?
#
loop_
_entity_poly.entity_id
_entity_poly.type
_entity_poly.pdbx_seq_one_letter_code
_entity_poly.pdbx_strand_id
1 'polypeptide(L)'
;MTSGRFRLSGVLLQDQAPETCNWFLGRLPLAATMLQAAWSGMAVFSDLDGEGRGVPFENITSYPAVGSVLMYPGNMQGNAGELYIPYGGNRFSCPIGQIAGNHFLTFDAGVEKLSELGRLIRQCGARDLHFALARQDGQQRPVAKPADDIRGSI
;
A
#
# COMPACT_ATOMS: atom_id res chain seq x y z
N MET A 1 2.05 -5.06 -3.76
CA MET A 1 1.09 -5.51 -2.73
C MET A 1 0.60 -6.92 -3.06
N THR A 2 0.57 -7.81 -2.07
CA THR A 2 0.07 -9.19 -2.23
C THR A 2 -0.88 -9.57 -1.09
N SER A 3 -1.88 -10.41 -1.38
CA SER A 3 -2.73 -11.08 -0.38
C SER A 3 -3.38 -12.31 -1.00
N GLY A 4 -3.07 -13.51 -0.49
CA GLY A 4 -3.54 -14.75 -1.10
C GLY A 4 -3.21 -14.83 -2.60
N ARG A 5 -4.24 -14.81 -3.46
CA ARG A 5 -4.12 -14.80 -4.94
C ARG A 5 -3.95 -13.40 -5.56
N PHE A 6 -4.20 -12.35 -4.80
CA PHE A 6 -4.17 -10.97 -5.28
C PHE A 6 -2.72 -10.49 -5.38
N ARG A 7 -2.38 -9.89 -6.52
CA ARG A 7 -1.08 -9.30 -6.84
C ARG A 7 -1.34 -7.96 -7.52
N LEU A 8 -0.82 -6.89 -6.95
CA LEU A 8 -0.93 -5.54 -7.47
C LEU A 8 0.43 -4.84 -7.37
N SER A 9 0.73 -4.02 -8.37
CA SER A 9 1.89 -3.14 -8.41
C SER A 9 1.44 -1.71 -8.60
N GLY A 10 2.29 -0.77 -8.21
CA GLY A 10 1.98 0.64 -8.26
C GLY A 10 3.22 1.50 -8.09
N VAL A 11 3.02 2.79 -8.31
CA VAL A 11 4.05 3.82 -8.24
C VAL A 11 3.85 4.69 -7.00
N LEU A 12 4.96 5.06 -6.37
CA LEU A 12 4.99 6.06 -5.30
C LEU A 12 5.01 7.46 -5.91
N LEU A 13 4.19 8.37 -5.39
CA LEU A 13 4.07 9.75 -5.83
C LEU A 13 5.09 10.65 -5.11
N GLN A 14 6.38 10.33 -5.25
CA GLN A 14 7.48 10.97 -4.51
C GLN A 14 7.55 12.49 -4.72
N ASP A 15 7.13 12.99 -5.89
CA ASP A 15 7.10 14.43 -6.17
C ASP A 15 5.96 15.17 -5.46
N GLN A 16 4.86 14.46 -5.14
CA GLN A 16 3.64 15.06 -4.59
C GLN A 16 3.49 14.84 -3.08
N ALA A 17 3.99 13.71 -2.57
CA ALA A 17 3.93 13.34 -1.15
C ALA A 17 5.26 12.73 -0.67
N PRO A 18 6.37 13.49 -0.74
CA PRO A 18 7.72 12.97 -0.48
C PRO A 18 7.88 12.40 0.94
N GLU A 19 7.41 13.11 1.96
CA GLU A 19 7.56 12.66 3.35
C GLU A 19 6.71 11.42 3.63
N THR A 20 5.52 11.37 3.03
CA THR A 20 4.64 10.21 3.10
C THR A 20 5.26 8.98 2.42
N CYS A 21 5.85 9.16 1.23
CA CYS A 21 6.55 8.09 0.52
C CYS A 21 7.77 7.59 1.31
N ASN A 22 8.58 8.49 1.88
CA ASN A 22 9.73 8.15 2.70
C ASN A 22 9.33 7.35 3.94
N TRP A 23 8.29 7.81 4.64
CA TRP A 23 7.73 7.11 5.81
C TRP A 23 7.26 5.70 5.47
N PHE A 24 6.61 5.52 4.31
CA PHE A 24 6.12 4.21 3.86
C PHE A 24 7.26 3.29 3.43
N LEU A 25 8.24 3.82 2.68
CA LEU A 25 9.43 3.07 2.25
C LEU A 25 10.24 2.56 3.44
N GLY A 26 10.39 3.36 4.49
CA GLY A 26 11.07 2.98 5.74
C GLY A 26 10.41 1.83 6.50
N ARG A 27 9.18 1.45 6.12
CA ARG A 27 8.41 0.34 6.72
C ARG A 27 8.36 -0.91 5.85
N LEU A 28 8.91 -0.88 4.64
CA LEU A 28 8.91 -2.06 3.79
C LEU A 28 9.97 -3.07 4.28
N PRO A 29 9.65 -4.38 4.28
CA PRO A 29 8.36 -4.97 3.96
C PRO A 29 7.31 -4.74 5.06
N LEU A 30 6.13 -4.25 4.66
CA LEU A 30 5.03 -3.95 5.58
C LEU A 30 3.93 -5.00 5.44
N ALA A 31 3.49 -5.58 6.56
CA ALA A 31 2.25 -6.34 6.64
C ALA A 31 1.18 -5.46 7.30
N ALA A 32 0.04 -5.28 6.64
CA ALA A 32 -1.08 -4.49 7.14
C ALA A 32 -2.34 -5.35 7.17
N THR A 33 -2.96 -5.49 8.32
CA THR A 33 -4.25 -6.17 8.46
C THR A 33 -5.36 -5.18 8.11
N MET A 34 -6.02 -5.42 6.97
CA MET A 34 -7.04 -4.52 6.46
C MET A 34 -8.45 -4.97 6.83
N LEU A 35 -9.29 -4.00 7.17
CA LEU A 35 -10.70 -4.12 7.49
C LEU A 35 -11.54 -3.26 6.55
N GLN A 36 -12.83 -3.55 6.46
CA GLN A 36 -13.78 -2.68 5.75
C GLN A 36 -13.86 -1.30 6.42
N ALA A 37 -13.71 -0.22 5.66
CA ALA A 37 -13.91 1.13 6.16
C ALA A 37 -15.42 1.42 6.32
N ALA A 38 -15.93 1.34 7.55
CA ALA A 38 -17.37 1.42 7.85
C ALA A 38 -17.99 2.78 7.48
N TRP A 39 -17.22 3.85 7.54
CA TRP A 39 -17.70 5.23 7.34
C TRP A 39 -17.44 5.78 5.93
N SER A 40 -16.67 5.07 5.11
CA SER A 40 -16.09 5.62 3.88
C SER A 40 -16.61 5.01 2.58
N GLY A 41 -17.54 4.05 2.63
CA GLY A 41 -18.09 3.39 1.44
C GLY A 41 -17.22 2.22 0.97
N MET A 42 -16.91 2.13 -0.32
CA MET A 42 -16.15 1.01 -0.90
C MET A 42 -14.64 1.19 -0.75
N ALA A 43 -14.15 1.05 0.48
CA ALA A 43 -12.73 1.07 0.80
C ALA A 43 -12.39 0.16 1.98
N VAL A 44 -11.11 -0.18 2.08
CA VAL A 44 -10.53 -0.91 3.23
C VAL A 44 -9.46 -0.07 3.89
N PHE A 45 -9.25 -0.27 5.19
CA PHE A 45 -8.25 0.46 5.96
C PHE A 45 -7.52 -0.44 6.97
N SER A 46 -6.32 -0.02 7.38
CA SER A 46 -5.61 -0.53 8.55
C SER A 46 -5.27 0.64 9.45
N ASP A 47 -5.40 0.46 10.76
CA ASP A 47 -4.97 1.46 11.74
C ASP A 47 -3.44 1.53 11.76
N LEU A 48 -2.91 2.73 12.00
CA LEU A 48 -1.47 2.96 12.15
C LEU A 48 -1.04 3.09 13.61
N ASP A 49 -1.97 3.05 14.57
CA ASP A 49 -1.69 3.08 16.02
C ASP A 49 -0.79 4.26 16.45
N GLY A 50 -0.85 5.36 15.71
CA GLY A 50 -0.10 6.59 15.95
C GLY A 50 1.26 6.65 15.25
N GLU A 51 1.67 5.61 14.51
CA GLU A 51 2.95 5.57 13.81
C GLU A 51 3.11 6.62 12.69
N GLY A 52 1.98 7.13 12.17
CA GLY A 52 1.95 8.22 11.20
C GLY A 52 2.19 9.61 11.80
N ARG A 53 2.20 9.75 13.14
CA ARG A 53 2.34 11.04 13.81
C ARG A 53 3.67 11.69 13.48
N GLY A 54 3.62 12.87 12.87
CA GLY A 54 4.79 13.64 12.45
C GLY A 54 4.99 13.68 10.94
N VAL A 55 4.30 12.82 10.18
CA VAL A 55 4.24 13.00 8.73
C VAL A 55 3.30 14.17 8.41
N PRO A 56 3.73 15.16 7.61
CA PRO A 56 2.88 16.29 7.25
C PRO A 56 1.72 15.84 6.34
N PHE A 57 0.69 16.67 6.26
CA PHE A 57 -0.34 16.51 5.23
C PHE A 57 0.19 16.97 3.87
N GLU A 58 0.12 16.10 2.87
CA GLU A 58 0.66 16.30 1.52
C GLU A 58 -0.28 15.62 0.51
N ASN A 59 -0.47 16.22 -0.68
CA ASN A 59 -1.33 15.66 -1.73
C ASN A 59 -2.68 15.11 -1.22
N ILE A 60 -3.35 15.91 -0.38
CA ILE A 60 -4.51 15.43 0.38
C ILE A 60 -5.76 15.28 -0.48
N THR A 61 -6.54 14.24 -0.21
CA THR A 61 -7.88 14.08 -0.78
C THR A 61 -8.82 13.37 0.17
N SER A 62 -10.10 13.72 0.08
CA SER A 62 -11.22 12.97 0.69
C SER A 62 -11.97 12.12 -0.32
N TYR A 63 -11.63 12.23 -1.61
CA TYR A 63 -12.32 11.57 -2.73
C TYR A 63 -11.33 10.80 -3.60
N PRO A 64 -10.61 9.81 -3.06
CA PRO A 64 -9.62 9.07 -3.82
C PRO A 64 -10.28 8.19 -4.88
N ALA A 65 -9.68 8.13 -6.06
CA ALA A 65 -10.07 7.19 -7.12
C ALA A 65 -9.70 5.75 -6.73
N VAL A 66 -10.32 4.76 -7.37
CA VAL A 66 -9.99 3.33 -7.13
C VAL A 66 -8.50 3.09 -7.33
N GLY A 67 -7.86 2.44 -6.35
CA GLY A 67 -6.42 2.17 -6.36
C GLY A 67 -5.51 3.33 -5.98
N SER A 68 -6.05 4.50 -5.64
CA SER A 68 -5.32 5.62 -5.04
C SER A 68 -5.20 5.40 -3.54
N VAL A 69 -4.05 4.92 -3.08
CA VAL A 69 -3.80 4.56 -1.68
C VAL A 69 -3.47 5.83 -0.89
N LEU A 70 -4.14 5.97 0.25
CA LEU A 70 -3.96 7.09 1.16
C LEU A 70 -3.23 6.66 2.43
N MET A 71 -2.44 7.56 2.98
CA MET A 71 -1.96 7.50 4.37
C MET A 71 -2.51 8.70 5.12
N TYR A 72 -3.24 8.46 6.21
CA TYR A 72 -3.70 9.49 7.11
C TYR A 72 -2.78 9.53 8.34
N PRO A 73 -2.08 10.65 8.62
CA PRO A 73 -1.15 10.76 9.75
C PRO A 73 -1.79 10.66 11.14
N GLY A 74 -3.12 10.74 11.23
CA GLY A 74 -3.85 10.85 12.49
C GLY A 74 -4.08 12.31 12.92
N ASN A 75 -4.78 12.49 14.04
CA ASN A 75 -4.99 13.82 14.62
C ASN A 75 -4.94 13.81 16.14
N MET A 76 -4.91 15.01 16.73
CA MET A 76 -4.89 15.22 18.18
C MET A 76 -6.21 14.82 18.86
N GLN A 77 -7.28 14.58 18.11
CA GLN A 77 -8.60 14.20 18.62
C GLN A 77 -8.80 12.68 18.76
N GLY A 78 -7.75 11.89 18.58
CA GLY A 78 -7.75 10.46 18.91
C GLY A 78 -7.86 9.50 17.74
N ASN A 79 -7.83 9.96 16.48
CA ASN A 79 -7.60 9.05 15.35
C ASN A 79 -6.09 8.79 15.22
N ALA A 80 -5.71 7.51 15.29
CA ALA A 80 -4.32 7.04 15.35
C ALA A 80 -3.66 6.91 13.96
N GLY A 81 -4.34 7.34 12.89
CA GLY A 81 -3.85 7.30 11.53
C GLY A 81 -4.29 6.04 10.81
N GLU A 82 -4.35 6.10 9.49
CA GLU A 82 -4.91 5.01 8.68
C GLU A 82 -4.12 4.82 7.37
N LEU A 83 -3.84 3.58 7.01
CA LEU A 83 -3.55 3.22 5.62
C LEU A 83 -4.88 2.86 4.94
N TYR A 84 -5.23 3.50 3.85
CA TYR A 84 -6.56 3.41 3.25
C TYR A 84 -6.50 3.10 1.75
N ILE A 85 -7.29 2.12 1.29
CA ILE A 85 -7.31 1.64 -0.10
C ILE A 85 -8.76 1.61 -0.63
N PRO A 86 -9.11 2.51 -1.56
CA PRO A 86 -10.42 2.48 -2.22
C PRO A 86 -10.50 1.40 -3.29
N TYR A 87 -11.61 0.66 -3.29
CA TYR A 87 -11.94 -0.37 -4.28
C TYR A 87 -13.25 -0.08 -5.05
N GLY A 88 -13.88 1.07 -4.79
CA GLY A 88 -15.07 1.57 -5.49
C GLY A 88 -15.44 3.00 -5.07
N GLY A 89 -16.71 3.38 -5.26
CA GLY A 89 -17.24 4.68 -4.85
C GLY A 89 -17.09 4.89 -3.33
N ASN A 90 -16.39 5.95 -2.95
CA ASN A 90 -15.99 6.18 -1.57
C ASN A 90 -15.84 7.68 -1.26
N ARG A 91 -15.90 8.03 0.02
CA ARG A 91 -15.53 9.35 0.55
C ARG A 91 -14.87 9.15 1.90
N PHE A 92 -13.59 9.48 2.00
CA PHE A 92 -12.81 9.23 3.21
C PHE A 92 -13.38 10.02 4.39
N SER A 93 -13.89 9.30 5.38
CA SER A 93 -14.69 9.84 6.48
C SER A 93 -14.46 9.02 7.75
N CYS A 94 -14.79 9.62 8.89
CA CYS A 94 -14.81 9.00 10.21
C CYS A 94 -16.15 9.33 10.91
N PRO A 95 -16.41 8.86 12.16
CA PRO A 95 -17.68 9.12 12.85
C PRO A 95 -18.05 10.60 12.99
N ILE A 96 -17.06 11.50 13.05
CA ILE A 96 -17.27 12.95 13.21
C ILE A 96 -17.30 13.72 11.88
N GLY A 97 -17.25 13.02 10.74
CA GLY A 97 -17.38 13.62 9.41
C GLY A 97 -16.21 13.32 8.48
N GLN A 98 -16.08 14.16 7.46
CA GLN A 98 -15.08 14.02 6.41
C GLN A 98 -13.66 14.24 6.94
N ILE A 99 -12.73 13.41 6.50
CA ILE A 99 -11.29 13.56 6.73
C ILE A 99 -10.53 13.47 5.40
N ALA A 100 -9.26 13.83 5.38
CA ALA A 100 -8.43 13.77 4.19
C ALA A 100 -7.14 13.02 4.51
N GLY A 101 -6.68 12.19 3.59
CA GLY A 101 -5.43 11.45 3.70
C GLY A 101 -4.50 11.82 2.55
N ASN A 102 -3.21 11.58 2.73
CA ASN A 102 -2.17 11.86 1.76
C ASN A 102 -2.20 10.79 0.67
N HIS A 103 -2.48 11.17 -0.58
CA HIS A 103 -2.37 10.26 -1.70
C HIS A 103 -0.90 10.11 -2.08
N PHE A 104 -0.33 8.93 -1.80
CA PHE A 104 1.11 8.70 -1.95
C PHE A 104 1.46 7.50 -2.83
N LEU A 105 0.50 6.62 -3.12
CA LEU A 105 0.70 5.46 -3.99
C LEU A 105 -0.50 5.27 -4.92
N THR A 106 -0.24 4.95 -6.18
CA THR A 106 -1.26 4.57 -7.15
C THR A 106 -0.95 3.19 -7.71
N PHE A 107 -1.90 2.25 -7.60
CA PHE A 107 -1.79 0.97 -8.31
C PHE A 107 -1.97 1.17 -9.82
N ASP A 108 -1.01 0.70 -10.60
CA ASP A 108 -1.00 0.78 -12.07
C ASP A 108 -1.17 -0.60 -12.74
N ALA A 109 -1.02 -1.69 -11.97
CA ALA A 109 -1.23 -3.05 -12.43
C ALA A 109 -2.00 -3.88 -11.38
N GLY A 110 -2.97 -4.67 -11.84
CA GLY A 110 -3.81 -5.51 -10.98
C GLY A 110 -4.96 -4.76 -10.28
N VAL A 111 -5.17 -3.47 -10.60
CA VAL A 111 -6.19 -2.61 -9.98
C VAL A 111 -7.60 -3.16 -10.19
N GLU A 112 -7.85 -3.85 -11.30
CA GLU A 112 -9.12 -4.51 -11.63
C GLU A 112 -9.53 -5.56 -10.59
N LYS A 113 -8.55 -6.12 -9.85
CA LYS A 113 -8.78 -7.12 -8.80
C LYS A 113 -9.17 -6.51 -7.46
N LEU A 114 -9.01 -5.19 -7.27
CA LEU A 114 -9.35 -4.53 -5.99
C LEU A 114 -10.81 -4.68 -5.62
N SER A 115 -11.73 -4.58 -6.59
CA SER A 115 -13.16 -4.71 -6.33
C SER A 115 -13.53 -6.10 -5.78
N GLU A 116 -12.84 -7.14 -6.25
CA GLU A 116 -12.99 -8.50 -5.74
C GLU A 116 -12.38 -8.64 -4.33
N LEU A 117 -11.14 -8.17 -4.13
CA LEU A 117 -10.47 -8.19 -2.84
C LEU A 117 -11.26 -7.42 -1.76
N GLY A 118 -11.74 -6.21 -2.08
CA GLY A 118 -12.53 -5.39 -1.16
C GLY A 118 -13.85 -6.04 -0.78
N ARG A 119 -14.56 -6.66 -1.75
CA ARG A 119 -15.77 -7.45 -1.44
C ARG A 119 -15.45 -8.65 -0.55
N LEU A 120 -14.34 -9.34 -0.78
CA LEU A 120 -13.90 -10.44 0.05
C LEU A 120 -13.64 -9.99 1.49
N ILE A 121 -12.95 -8.88 1.71
CA ILE A 121 -12.70 -8.32 3.06
C ILE A 121 -14.02 -7.92 3.72
N ARG A 122 -14.91 -7.26 2.97
CA ARG A 122 -16.24 -6.87 3.47
C ARG A 122 -17.08 -8.07 3.94
N GLN A 123 -17.04 -9.17 3.19
CA GLN A 123 -17.87 -10.36 3.46
C GLN A 123 -17.25 -11.33 4.45
N CYS A 124 -15.92 -11.48 4.43
CA CYS A 124 -15.20 -12.50 5.18
C CYS A 124 -14.30 -11.94 6.29
N GLY A 125 -14.34 -10.63 6.51
CA GLY A 125 -13.57 -9.97 7.57
C GLY A 125 -12.13 -9.66 7.17
N ALA A 126 -11.31 -9.40 8.20
CA ALA A 126 -9.96 -8.90 8.06
C ALA A 126 -9.08 -9.76 7.15
N ARG A 127 -8.18 -9.12 6.39
CA ARG A 127 -7.15 -9.80 5.59
C ARG A 127 -5.83 -9.07 5.65
N ASP A 128 -4.75 -9.84 5.69
CA ASP A 128 -3.41 -9.29 5.62
C ASP A 128 -3.04 -8.96 4.18
N LEU A 129 -2.53 -7.74 3.99
CA LEU A 129 -1.87 -7.27 2.79
C LEU A 129 -0.38 -7.11 3.06
N HIS A 130 0.45 -7.62 2.15
CA HIS A 130 1.89 -7.46 2.23
C HIS A 130 2.37 -6.50 1.15
N PHE A 131 3.10 -5.47 1.57
CA PHE A 131 3.76 -4.51 0.70
C PHE A 131 5.27 -4.75 0.74
N ALA A 132 5.88 -4.75 -0.43
CA ALA A 132 7.31 -4.88 -0.60
C ALA A 132 7.71 -4.15 -1.88
N LEU A 133 8.98 -3.75 -1.98
CA LEU A 133 9.53 -3.22 -3.23
C LEU A 133 9.41 -4.28 -4.33
N ALA A 134 8.95 -3.87 -5.50
CA ALA A 134 8.98 -4.75 -6.66
C ALA A 134 10.46 -5.05 -6.98
N ARG A 135 10.81 -6.33 -7.13
CA ARG A 135 12.10 -6.68 -7.70
C ARG A 135 12.14 -6.13 -9.12
N GLN A 136 13.11 -5.26 -9.39
CA GLN A 136 13.52 -4.99 -10.76
C GLN A 136 14.23 -6.27 -11.23
N ASP A 137 13.53 -7.15 -11.95
CA ASP A 137 14.19 -8.28 -12.62
C ASP A 137 15.00 -7.74 -13.80
N GLY A 138 16.19 -7.21 -13.48
CA GLY A 138 17.12 -6.58 -14.43
C GLY A 138 18.60 -6.78 -14.09
N GLN A 139 18.92 -7.50 -13.02
CA GLN A 139 20.28 -8.00 -12.79
C GLN A 139 20.26 -9.53 -12.89
N GLN A 140 20.48 -10.01 -14.11
CA GLN A 140 21.01 -11.35 -14.34
C GLN A 140 22.21 -11.50 -13.39
N ARG A 141 22.16 -12.46 -12.45
CA ARG A 141 23.40 -12.95 -11.83
C ARG A 141 24.33 -13.29 -12.99
N PRO A 142 25.62 -12.86 -12.99
CA PRO A 142 26.55 -13.41 -13.97
C PRO A 142 26.48 -14.93 -13.82
N VAL A 143 26.13 -15.60 -14.91
CA VAL A 143 26.29 -17.05 -15.02
C VAL A 143 27.75 -17.28 -14.69
N ALA A 144 28.01 -17.94 -13.55
CA ALA A 144 29.36 -18.37 -13.23
C ALA A 144 29.81 -19.23 -14.41
N LYS A 145 30.83 -18.74 -15.13
CA LYS A 145 31.48 -19.50 -16.18
C LYS A 145 31.91 -20.82 -15.53
N PRO A 146 31.56 -21.99 -16.11
CA PRO A 146 32.05 -23.24 -15.57
C PRO A 146 33.57 -23.15 -15.48
N ALA A 147 34.12 -23.53 -14.33
CA ALA A 147 35.56 -23.63 -14.15
C ALA A 147 36.10 -24.53 -15.26
N ASP A 148 37.11 -24.05 -16.00
CA ASP A 148 37.77 -24.85 -17.01
C ASP A 148 38.25 -26.14 -16.35
N ASP A 149 37.73 -27.25 -16.88
CA ASP A 149 38.07 -28.62 -16.53
C ASP A 149 39.55 -28.82 -16.90
N ILE A 150 40.46 -28.64 -15.93
CA ILE A 150 41.87 -29.00 -16.09
C ILE A 150 41.94 -30.52 -16.10
N ARG A 151 41.72 -31.11 -17.27
CA ARG A 151 42.19 -32.44 -17.62
C ARG A 151 43.36 -32.32 -18.56
N GLY A 152 44.50 -32.81 -18.11
CA GLY A 152 45.71 -32.92 -18.90
C GLY A 152 46.89 -33.42 -18.09
N SER A 153 46.81 -34.64 -17.57
CA SER A 153 47.97 -35.43 -17.17
C SER A 153 48.93 -35.57 -18.35
N ILE A 154 50.22 -35.27 -18.18
CA ILE A 154 51.38 -36.20 -18.24
C ILE A 154 52.51 -35.60 -17.39
#